data_AF-A0A815STM9-F1
#
_entry.id   AF-A0A815STM9-F1
#
_cell.length_a   1.000
_cell.length_b   1.000
_cell.length_c   1.000
_cell.angle_alpha   90.00
_cell.angle_beta   90.00
_cell.angle_gamma   90.00
#
_symmetry.space_group_name_H-M   'P 1'
#
loop_
_entity.id
_entity.type
_entity.pdbx_description
1 polymer ?
#
loop_
_entity_poly.entity_id
_entity_poly.type
_entity_poly.pdbx_seq_one_letter_code
_entity_poly.pdbx_strand_id
1 'polypeptide(L)'
;MDHQHNTRTELTKILDNLSNDNRQRLYFLLSTDVPKYLCKDLTLTGTFQIVDYLFDNALITDRNYSYLIEALKRADCQSTANKLLAYEQAQQKTDKKDFMSLSGTSFNVKTCCL
;
A
#
# COMPACT_ATOMS: atom_id res chain seq x y z
N MET A 1 -4.77 6.07 -16.11
CA MET A 1 -4.31 4.84 -15.43
C MET A 1 -4.88 4.88 -14.03
N ASP A 2 -5.69 3.88 -13.68
CA ASP A 2 -6.43 3.86 -12.42
C ASP A 2 -5.47 3.84 -11.22
N HIS A 3 -5.76 4.71 -10.24
CA HIS A 3 -4.94 4.91 -9.04
C HIS A 3 -4.64 3.57 -8.32
N GLN A 4 -5.61 2.66 -8.31
CA GLN A 4 -5.49 1.32 -7.72
C GLN A 4 -4.47 0.39 -8.41
N HIS A 5 -4.33 0.48 -9.73
CA HIS A 5 -3.35 -0.32 -10.47
C HIS A 5 -1.93 0.15 -10.17
N ASN A 6 -1.75 1.45 -9.90
CA ASN A 6 -0.48 2.02 -9.52
C ASN A 6 -0.06 1.56 -8.11
N THR A 7 -0.99 1.56 -7.15
CA THR A 7 -0.72 1.11 -5.76
C THR A 7 -0.24 -0.34 -5.70
N ARG A 8 -0.94 -1.26 -6.38
CA ARG A 8 -0.54 -2.68 -6.44
C ARG A 8 0.88 -2.87 -6.99
N THR A 9 1.22 -2.11 -8.03
CA THR A 9 2.53 -2.14 -8.67
C THR A 9 3.63 -1.64 -7.71
N GLU A 10 3.40 -0.53 -7.02
CA GLU A 10 4.37 0.02 -6.07
C GLU A 10 4.58 -0.89 -4.86
N LEU A 11 3.52 -1.50 -4.32
CA LEU A 11 3.62 -2.48 -3.25
C LEU A 11 4.45 -3.69 -3.66
N THR A 12 4.21 -4.19 -4.87
CA THR A 12 4.98 -5.31 -5.43
C THR A 12 6.47 -4.96 -5.52
N LYS A 13 6.82 -3.76 -5.98
CA LYS A 13 8.22 -3.29 -6.01
C LYS A 13 8.84 -3.17 -4.61
N ILE A 14 8.09 -2.69 -3.62
CA ILE A 14 8.57 -2.60 -2.24
C ILE A 14 8.92 -4.01 -1.72
N LEU A 15 8.03 -4.97 -1.95
CA LEU A 15 8.18 -6.37 -1.51
C LEU A 15 9.24 -7.14 -2.30
N ASP A 16 9.49 -6.78 -3.57
CA ASP A 16 10.49 -7.47 -4.39
C ASP A 16 11.92 -7.28 -3.87
N ASN A 17 12.17 -6.21 -3.10
CA ASN A 17 13.46 -6.00 -2.43
C ASN A 17 13.76 -7.01 -1.31
N LEU A 18 12.82 -7.88 -0.96
CA LEU A 18 13.04 -8.94 0.01
C LEU A 18 13.91 -10.04 -0.59
N SER A 19 14.88 -10.52 0.19
CA SER A 19 15.58 -11.78 -0.10
C SER A 19 14.58 -12.94 -0.15
N ASN A 20 14.95 -14.03 -0.84
CA ASN A 20 14.11 -15.22 -0.92
C ASN A 20 13.78 -15.79 0.47
N ASP A 21 14.72 -15.78 1.42
CA ASP A 21 14.48 -16.26 2.79
C ASP A 21 13.42 -15.41 3.51
N ASN A 22 13.52 -14.08 3.39
CA ASN A 22 12.57 -13.15 3.97
C ASN A 22 11.18 -13.26 3.31
N ARG A 23 11.16 -13.45 1.98
CA ARG A 23 9.95 -13.69 1.20
C ARG A 23 9.26 -14.98 1.64
N GLN A 24 10.03 -16.05 1.82
CA GLN A 24 9.52 -17.34 2.30
C GLN A 24 8.93 -17.23 3.72
N ARG A 25 9.60 -16.53 4.64
CA ARG A 25 9.07 -16.27 5.99
C ARG A 25 7.78 -15.45 5.95
N LEU A 26 7.75 -14.39 5.16
CA LEU A 26 6.54 -13.58 4.97
C LEU A 26 5.39 -14.42 4.41
N TYR A 27 5.65 -15.20 3.36
CA TYR A 27 4.60 -16.00 2.71
C TYR A 27 4.10 -17.13 3.60
N PHE A 28 4.98 -17.70 4.42
CA PHE A 28 4.58 -18.64 5.45
C PHE A 28 3.60 -18.00 6.44
N LEU A 29 3.88 -16.79 6.92
CA LEU A 29 2.97 -16.06 7.82
C LEU A 29 1.63 -15.75 7.15
N LEU A 30 1.67 -15.26 5.91
CA LEU A 30 0.49 -14.93 5.12
C LEU A 30 -0.35 -16.16 4.76
N SER A 31 0.24 -17.36 4.71
CA SER A 31 -0.46 -18.60 4.33
C SER A 31 -1.59 -19.03 5.27
N THR A 32 -1.74 -18.32 6.40
CA THR A 32 -2.91 -18.45 7.30
C THR A 32 -4.18 -17.90 6.66
N ASP A 33 -4.07 -16.79 5.92
CA ASP A 33 -5.20 -16.06 5.32
C ASP A 33 -5.15 -16.07 3.78
N VAL A 34 -3.99 -16.37 3.20
CA VAL A 34 -3.73 -16.43 1.75
C VAL A 34 -3.60 -17.90 1.30
N PRO A 35 -4.18 -18.29 0.15
CA PRO A 35 -4.09 -19.64 -0.36
C PRO A 35 -2.64 -20.13 -0.50
N LYS A 36 -2.36 -21.31 0.05
CA LYS A 36 -1.01 -21.89 0.09
C LYS A 36 -0.35 -22.03 -1.29
N TYR A 37 -1.12 -22.18 -2.37
CA TYR A 37 -0.55 -22.28 -3.71
C TYR A 37 0.07 -20.96 -4.17
N LEU A 38 -0.47 -19.81 -3.75
CA LEU A 38 0.11 -18.49 -4.00
C LEU A 38 1.40 -18.30 -3.18
N CYS A 39 1.38 -18.72 -1.91
CA CYS A 39 2.53 -18.62 -1.01
C CYS A 39 3.74 -19.49 -1.39
N LYS A 40 3.60 -20.38 -2.38
CA LYS A 40 4.70 -21.21 -2.90
C LYS A 40 5.45 -20.56 -4.05
N ASP A 41 4.85 -19.60 -4.73
CA ASP A 41 5.48 -18.90 -5.84
C ASP A 41 6.30 -17.72 -5.31
N LEU A 42 7.60 -17.94 -5.12
CA LEU A 42 8.54 -16.91 -4.65
C LEU A 42 8.96 -15.94 -5.77
N THR A 43 8.41 -16.01 -6.97
CA THR A 43 8.75 -15.08 -8.06
C THR A 43 8.10 -13.69 -7.84
N LEU A 44 8.50 -12.73 -8.68
CA LEU A 44 7.82 -11.43 -8.75
C LEU A 44 6.34 -11.57 -9.10
N THR A 45 6.00 -12.53 -9.98
CA THR A 45 4.61 -12.83 -10.35
C THR A 45 3.82 -13.33 -9.15
N GLY A 46 4.38 -14.25 -8.37
CA GLY A 46 3.76 -14.71 -7.13
C GLY A 46 3.60 -13.60 -6.10
N THR A 47 4.58 -12.69 -6.00
CA THR A 47 4.48 -11.49 -5.16
C THR A 47 3.30 -10.61 -5.57
N PHE A 48 3.16 -10.35 -6.88
CA PHE A 48 2.05 -9.58 -7.41
C PHE A 48 0.70 -10.24 -7.12
N GLN A 49 0.59 -11.56 -7.33
CA GLN A 49 -0.64 -12.31 -7.07
C GLN A 49 -1.04 -12.28 -5.58
N ILE A 50 -0.06 -12.35 -4.67
CA ILE A 50 -0.33 -12.20 -3.24
C ILE A 50 -0.85 -10.79 -2.95
N VAL A 51 -0.20 -9.75 -3.47
CA VAL A 51 -0.66 -8.36 -3.28
C VAL A 51 -2.09 -8.20 -3.80
N ASP A 52 -2.38 -8.70 -4.99
CA ASP A 52 -3.70 -8.63 -5.60
C ASP A 52 -4.75 -9.34 -4.74
N TYR A 53 -4.44 -10.54 -4.28
CA TYR A 53 -5.30 -11.30 -3.37
C TYR A 53 -5.59 -10.55 -2.06
N LEU A 54 -4.58 -9.88 -1.48
CA LEU A 54 -4.76 -9.12 -0.24
C LEU A 54 -5.73 -7.94 -0.43
N PHE A 55 -5.71 -7.27 -1.60
CA PHE A 55 -6.68 -6.22 -1.92
C PHE A 55 -8.07 -6.78 -2.18
N ASP A 56 -8.17 -7.82 -3.01
CA ASP A 56 -9.45 -8.37 -3.45
C ASP A 56 -10.25 -8.99 -2.29
N ASN A 57 -9.55 -9.43 -1.25
CA ASN A 57 -10.15 -9.94 -0.01
C ASN A 57 -10.19 -8.90 1.14
N ALA A 58 -9.92 -7.62 0.83
CA ALA A 58 -9.93 -6.52 1.79
C ALA A 58 -9.06 -6.72 3.05
N LEU A 59 -8.02 -7.56 2.96
CA LEU A 59 -7.01 -7.74 4.01
C LEU A 59 -6.09 -6.52 4.10
N ILE A 60 -5.91 -5.84 2.97
CA ILE A 60 -5.35 -4.50 2.87
C ILE A 60 -6.26 -3.63 1.98
N THR A 61 -6.10 -2.31 2.09
CA THR A 61 -6.80 -1.33 1.26
C THR A 61 -5.82 -0.25 0.81
N ASP A 62 -6.20 0.59 -0.14
CA ASP A 62 -5.36 1.70 -0.64
C ASP A 62 -4.93 2.70 0.46
N ARG A 63 -5.58 2.63 1.63
CA ARG A 63 -5.32 3.53 2.77
C ARG A 63 -4.79 2.82 4.01
N ASN A 64 -4.81 1.49 4.02
CA ASN A 64 -4.47 0.69 5.19
C ASN A 64 -3.74 -0.57 4.76
N TYR A 65 -2.43 -0.59 5.00
CA TYR A 65 -1.53 -1.71 4.78
C TYR A 65 -1.09 -2.38 6.09
N SER A 66 -1.75 -2.05 7.22
CA SER A 66 -1.35 -2.49 8.57
C SER A 66 -1.15 -4.00 8.66
N TYR A 67 -2.04 -4.78 8.04
CA TYR A 67 -1.92 -6.24 8.02
C TYR A 67 -0.58 -6.70 7.40
N LEU A 68 -0.22 -6.16 6.23
CA LEU A 68 1.03 -6.48 5.55
C LEU A 68 2.26 -5.93 6.31
N ILE A 69 2.14 -4.74 6.92
CA ILE A 69 3.20 -4.14 7.75
C ILE A 69 3.50 -5.04 8.97
N GLU A 70 2.48 -5.53 9.66
CA GLU A 70 2.64 -6.42 10.81
C GLU A 70 3.21 -7.78 10.40
N ALA A 71 2.77 -8.33 9.26
CA ALA A 71 3.35 -9.55 8.70
C ALA A 71 4.85 -9.38 8.38
N LEU A 72 5.25 -8.25 7.80
CA LEU A 72 6.65 -7.93 7.54
C LEU A 72 7.48 -7.82 8.82
N LYS A 73 6.96 -7.17 9.88
CA LYS A 73 7.66 -7.09 11.18
C LYS A 73 7.88 -8.49 11.76
N ARG A 74 6.86 -9.36 11.72
CA ARG A 74 6.97 -10.76 12.20
C ARG A 74 7.91 -11.60 11.35
N ALA A 75 8.07 -11.28 10.07
CA ALA A 75 9.02 -11.90 9.16
C ALA A 75 10.47 -11.39 9.33
N ASP A 76 10.75 -10.54 10.34
CA ASP A 76 12.04 -9.87 10.56
C ASP A 76 12.45 -8.93 9.40
N CYS A 77 11.45 -8.37 8.71
CA CYS A 77 11.62 -7.49 7.55
C CYS A 77 11.41 -6.01 7.92
N GLN A 78 12.00 -5.55 9.02
CA GLN A 78 11.73 -4.22 9.59
C GLN A 78 11.99 -3.07 8.61
N SER A 79 13.05 -3.14 7.80
CA SER A 79 13.37 -2.10 6.81
C SER A 79 12.25 -1.94 5.78
N THR A 80 11.74 -3.07 5.25
CA THR A 80 10.64 -3.07 4.28
C THR A 80 9.32 -2.65 4.92
N ALA A 81 9.05 -3.08 6.16
CA ALA A 81 7.89 -2.62 6.93
C ALA A 81 7.89 -1.10 7.11
N ASN A 82 9.04 -0.51 7.42
CA ASN A 82 9.18 0.94 7.58
C ASN A 82 8.99 1.69 6.24
N LYS A 83 9.51 1.15 5.13
CA LYS A 83 9.28 1.70 3.78
C LYS A 83 7.79 1.70 3.43
N LEU A 84 7.10 0.60 3.71
CA LEU A 84 5.66 0.47 3.47
C LEU A 84 4.84 1.44 4.33
N LEU A 85 5.19 1.59 5.62
CA LEU A 85 4.54 2.56 6.50
C LEU A 85 4.74 4.01 6.02
N ALA A 86 5.96 4.35 5.58
CA ALA A 86 6.23 5.69 5.03
C ALA A 86 5.42 5.95 3.75
N TYR A 87 5.26 4.92 2.90
CA TYR A 87 4.42 4.99 1.70
C TYR A 87 2.94 5.21 2.05
N GLU A 88 2.40 4.47 3.02
CA GLU A 88 1.03 4.66 3.53
C GLU A 88 0.79 6.10 4.02
N GLN A 89 1.71 6.62 4.84
CA GLN A 89 1.63 7.97 5.37
C GLN A 89 1.75 9.05 4.28
N ALA A 90 2.51 8.78 3.20
CA ALA A 90 2.64 9.70 2.08
C ALA A 90 1.31 9.81 1.31
N GLN A 91 0.65 8.67 1.03
CA GLN A 91 -0.65 8.65 0.35
C GLN A 91 -1.72 9.43 1.13
N GLN A 92 -1.75 9.31 2.45
CA GLN A 92 -2.69 10.06 3.30
C GLN A 92 -2.44 11.59 3.31
N LYS A 93 -1.23 12.05 2.98
CA LYS A 93 -0.88 13.48 2.92
C LYS A 93 -1.28 14.12 1.59
N THR A 94 -1.21 13.37 0.49
CA THR A 94 -1.65 13.84 -0.84
C THR A 94 -3.13 14.19 -0.82
N ASP A 95 -3.98 13.32 -0.26
CA ASP A 95 -5.42 13.55 -0.18
C ASP A 95 -5.80 14.83 0.61
N LYS A 96 -5.00 15.20 1.63
CA LYS A 96 -5.24 16.43 2.41
C LYS A 96 -4.88 17.71 1.64
N LYS A 97 -3.90 17.66 0.74
CA LYS A 97 -3.52 18.82 -0.08
C LYS A 97 -4.56 19.11 -1.16
N ASP A 98 -5.19 18.08 -1.72
CA ASP A 98 -6.26 18.26 -2.71
C ASP A 98 -7.54 18.84 -2.09
N PHE A 99 -7.78 18.59 -0.81
CA PHE A 99 -8.86 19.25 -0.08
C PHE A 99 -8.57 20.73 0.23
N MET A 100 -7.31 21.08 0.54
CA MET A 100 -6.92 22.46 0.86
C MET A 100 -6.78 23.38 -0.37
N SER A 101 -6.64 22.83 -1.58
CA SER A 101 -6.64 23.63 -2.81
C SER A 101 -8.06 24.05 -3.25
N LEU A 102 -9.11 23.38 -2.76
CA LEU A 102 -10.51 23.67 -3.09
C LEU A 102 -11.17 24.71 -2.17
N SER A 103 -10.56 25.06 -1.03
CA SER A 103 -11.06 26.10 -0.12
C SER A 103 -10.46 27.50 -0.37
N GLY A 104 -9.72 27.67 -1.48
CA GLY A 104 -8.97 28.89 -1.81
C GLY A 104 -9.65 29.87 -2.76
N THR A 105 -10.96 29.78 -3.03
CA THR A 105 -11.66 30.86 -3.74
C THR A 105 -11.96 32.00 -2.78
N SER A 106 -11.06 32.98 -2.75
CA SER A 106 -11.37 34.34 -2.29
C SER A 106 -12.57 34.88 -3.05
N PHE A 107 -13.74 34.91 -2.41
CA PHE A 107 -14.85 35.73 -2.85
C PHE A 107 -14.44 37.20 -2.65
N ASN A 108 -13.87 37.78 -3.70
CA ASN A 108 -13.68 39.22 -3.80
C ASN A 108 -15.05 39.83 -4.12
N VAL A 109 -15.87 40.04 -3.09
CA VAL A 109 -17.14 40.75 -3.22
C VAL A 109 -16.79 42.23 -3.36
N LYS A 110 -16.62 42.67 -4.61
CA LYS A 110 -16.62 44.09 -4.96
C LYS A 110 -17.93 44.69 -4.48
N THR A 111 -17.82 45.56 -3.47
CA THR A 111 -18.79 46.60 -3.15
C THR A 111 -19.05 47.45 -4.39
N CYS A 112 -20.25 47.32 -4.97
CA CYS A 112 -20.81 48.35 -5.84
C CYS A 112 -21.92 49.05 -5.06
N CYS A 113 -21.58 50.24 -4.55
CA CYS A 113 -22.55 51.27 -4.25
C CYS A 113 -23.32 51.62 -5.53
N LEU A 114 -24.64 51.71 -5.45
CA LEU A 114 -25.48 52.75 -6.06
C LEU A 114 -26.81 52.80 -5.29
#